data_AF-A0A914NXK1-F1
#
_entry.id   AF-A0A914NXK1-F1
#
_cell.length_a   1.000
_cell.length_b   1.000
_cell.length_c   1.000
_cell.angle_alpha   90.00
_cell.angle_beta   90.00
_cell.angle_gamma   90.00
#
_symmetry.space_group_name_H-M   'P 1'
#
loop_
_entity.id
_entity.type
_entity.pdbx_description
1 polymer ?
#
loop_
_entity_poly.entity_id
_entity_poly.type
_entity_poly.pdbx_seq_one_letter_code
_entity_poly.pdbx_strand_id
1 'polypeptide(L)'
;MLNFLEGITFEPEQNEILDNAQNVGFDVPQLCTELFQRFKQKYKLDVDKDGEQRNLVKSANEMLRAWKWLTFCGTETIWDAIIEANYLLRKFFLYNRMDEAMELIRMVPETLSDDAIGCFQKKFQDMEIPVRLLDAKYEFECYQFYFEAINRYDEWQKQMEGDKAPEIPQKLSDERWARLDIRRRTEYELSVRRAHDCLQKYYRLVELYKKRVVEMLEHILKAPNGWLVASPLEINDDADSELRISEISIRFTEPEKPALP
;
A
#
# COMPACT_ATOMS: atom_id res chain seq x y z
N MET A 1 -24.42 -21.38 10.39
CA MET A 1 -23.20 -21.59 9.58
C MET A 1 -22.34 -20.32 9.55
N LEU A 2 -22.85 -19.18 9.08
CA LEU A 2 -22.07 -17.92 9.03
C LEU A 2 -21.48 -17.48 10.39
N ASN A 3 -22.25 -17.55 11.50
CA ASN A 3 -21.73 -17.24 12.84
C ASN A 3 -20.56 -18.15 13.27
N PHE A 4 -20.49 -19.38 12.76
CA PHE A 4 -19.40 -20.31 13.04
C PHE A 4 -18.15 -19.89 12.27
N LEU A 5 -18.29 -19.57 10.97
CA LEU A 5 -17.18 -19.09 10.13
C LEU A 5 -16.58 -17.78 10.62
N GLU A 6 -17.39 -16.87 11.16
CA GLU A 6 -16.92 -15.63 11.82
C GLU A 6 -15.93 -15.91 12.95
N GLY A 7 -16.01 -17.06 13.62
CA GLY A 7 -15.14 -17.44 14.73
C GLY A 7 -13.78 -17.99 14.32
N ILE A 8 -13.57 -18.30 13.04
CA ILE A 8 -12.38 -19.04 12.57
C ILE A 8 -11.28 -18.07 12.16
N THR A 9 -10.20 -18.06 12.92
CA THR A 9 -9.08 -17.10 12.74
C THR A 9 -7.90 -17.69 11.99
N PHE A 10 -7.79 -19.01 11.89
CA PHE A 10 -6.61 -19.67 11.35
C PHE A 10 -6.80 -20.06 9.87
N GLU A 11 -5.96 -19.55 8.97
CA GLU A 11 -6.13 -19.69 7.51
C GLU A 11 -6.20 -21.15 7.02
N PRO A 12 -5.38 -22.11 7.51
CA PRO A 12 -5.52 -23.51 7.12
C PRO A 12 -6.89 -24.12 7.45
N GLU A 13 -7.47 -23.76 8.60
CA GLU A 13 -8.81 -24.22 8.99
C GLU A 13 -9.88 -23.60 8.08
N GLN A 14 -9.69 -22.34 7.66
CA GLN A 14 -10.61 -21.67 6.73
C GLN A 14 -10.63 -22.41 5.39
N ASN A 15 -9.48 -22.71 4.81
CA ASN A 15 -9.38 -23.45 3.55
C ASN A 15 -9.99 -24.86 3.66
N GLU A 16 -9.67 -25.61 4.72
CA GLU A 16 -10.22 -26.95 4.93
C GLU A 16 -11.76 -26.94 5.02
N ILE A 17 -12.33 -25.93 5.67
CA ILE A 17 -13.78 -25.81 5.82
C ILE A 17 -14.44 -25.40 4.50
N LEU A 18 -13.80 -24.53 3.72
CA LEU A 18 -14.30 -24.16 2.39
C LEU A 18 -14.24 -25.36 1.44
N ASP A 19 -13.17 -26.16 1.46
CA ASP A 19 -13.05 -27.39 0.68
C ASP A 19 -14.15 -28.40 1.06
N ASN A 20 -14.40 -28.57 2.36
CA ASN A 20 -15.47 -29.43 2.85
C ASN A 20 -16.86 -28.90 2.46
N ALA A 21 -17.08 -27.59 2.51
CA ALA A 21 -18.33 -26.98 2.07
C ALA A 21 -18.57 -27.21 0.57
N GLN A 22 -17.54 -27.02 -0.26
CA GLN A 22 -17.58 -27.30 -1.69
C GLN A 22 -17.92 -28.77 -1.97
N ASN A 23 -17.29 -29.71 -1.25
CA ASN A 23 -17.54 -31.14 -1.39
C ASN A 23 -18.98 -31.56 -1.04
N VAL A 24 -19.65 -30.79 -0.17
CA VAL A 24 -21.06 -31.01 0.21
C VAL A 24 -22.03 -30.25 -0.72
N GLY A 25 -21.51 -29.47 -1.67
CA GLY A 25 -22.29 -28.76 -2.69
C GLY A 25 -22.74 -27.35 -2.29
N PHE A 26 -22.09 -26.72 -1.31
CA PHE A 26 -22.30 -25.31 -1.03
C PHE A 26 -21.64 -24.43 -2.10
N ASP A 27 -22.29 -23.31 -2.43
CA ASP A 27 -21.70 -22.24 -3.23
C ASP A 27 -20.71 -21.45 -2.36
N VAL A 28 -19.44 -21.83 -2.43
CA VAL A 28 -18.36 -21.23 -1.65
C VAL A 28 -18.12 -19.75 -2.00
N PRO A 29 -18.10 -19.32 -3.28
CA PRO A 29 -18.06 -17.91 -3.65
C PRO A 29 -19.16 -17.07 -3.01
N GLN A 30 -20.41 -17.53 -3.10
CA GLN A 30 -21.54 -16.83 -2.49
C GLN A 30 -21.40 -16.78 -0.96
N LEU A 31 -20.97 -17.89 -0.34
CA LEU A 31 -20.76 -17.97 1.11
C LEU A 31 -19.71 -16.97 1.60
N CYS A 32 -18.56 -16.85 0.92
CA CYS A 32 -17.51 -15.90 1.25
C CYS A 32 -17.98 -14.46 1.09
N THR A 33 -18.73 -14.17 0.04
CA THR A 33 -19.31 -12.84 -0.21
C THR A 33 -20.32 -12.46 0.88
N GLU A 34 -21.24 -13.37 1.24
CA GLU A 34 -22.22 -13.15 2.32
C GLU A 34 -21.55 -12.97 3.69
N LEU A 35 -20.49 -13.75 3.95
CA LEU A 35 -19.69 -13.62 5.16
C LEU A 35 -19.05 -12.23 5.23
N PHE A 36 -18.40 -11.78 4.16
CA PHE A 36 -17.81 -10.45 4.10
C PHE A 36 -18.86 -9.34 4.34
N GLN A 37 -20.03 -9.42 3.69
CA GLN A 37 -21.10 -8.43 3.87
C GLN A 37 -21.61 -8.38 5.31
N ARG A 38 -21.66 -9.52 6.02
CA ARG A 38 -21.98 -9.54 7.46
C ARG A 38 -20.93 -8.82 8.30
N PHE A 39 -19.65 -9.05 8.03
CA PHE A 39 -18.57 -8.31 8.70
C PHE A 39 -18.71 -6.81 8.45
N LYS A 40 -18.98 -6.40 7.20
CA LYS A 40 -19.20 -4.99 6.83
C LYS A 40 -20.37 -4.35 7.58
N GLN A 41 -21.46 -5.09 7.80
CA GLN A 41 -22.62 -4.60 8.58
C GLN A 41 -22.34 -4.51 10.09
N LYS A 42 -21.57 -5.48 10.63
CA LYS A 42 -21.26 -5.60 12.05
C LYS A 42 -20.14 -4.65 12.50
N TYR A 43 -19.12 -4.49 11.66
CA TYR A 43 -17.91 -3.71 11.92
C TYR A 43 -17.88 -2.48 11.02
N LYS A 44 -18.81 -1.55 11.27
CA LYS A 44 -18.84 -0.29 10.53
C LYS A 44 -17.55 0.49 10.77
N LEU A 45 -16.95 0.93 9.68
CA LEU A 45 -15.80 1.83 9.67
C LEU A 45 -16.33 3.26 9.62
N ASP A 46 -17.06 3.69 10.64
CA ASP A 46 -17.56 5.06 10.74
C ASP A 46 -17.24 5.61 12.13
N VAL A 47 -17.00 6.91 12.21
CA VAL A 47 -16.87 7.62 13.49
C VAL A 47 -18.29 7.96 13.92
N ASP A 48 -18.79 7.31 14.98
CA ASP A 48 -20.04 7.71 15.62
C ASP A 48 -19.93 9.18 16.07
N LYS A 49 -21.07 9.87 16.18
CA LYS A 49 -21.16 11.30 16.55
C LYS A 49 -20.43 11.67 17.85
N ASP A 50 -20.07 10.68 18.67
CA ASP A 50 -19.38 10.81 19.95
C ASP A 50 -17.84 10.61 19.86
N GLY A 51 -17.27 10.41 18.66
CA GLY A 51 -15.82 10.54 18.44
C GLY A 51 -14.94 9.40 18.98
N GLU A 52 -15.50 8.26 19.40
CA GLU A 52 -14.70 7.16 19.95
C GLU A 52 -13.93 6.37 18.87
N GLN A 53 -12.71 6.84 18.55
CA GLN A 53 -11.75 6.16 17.65
C GLN A 53 -11.34 4.74 18.10
N ARG A 54 -11.59 4.34 19.36
CA ARG A 54 -11.14 3.02 19.88
C ARG A 54 -11.85 1.85 19.21
N ASN A 55 -13.12 2.00 18.83
CA ASN A 55 -13.83 0.93 18.11
C ASN A 55 -13.37 0.80 16.66
N LEU A 56 -12.85 1.88 16.07
CA LEU A 56 -12.39 1.88 14.69
C LEU A 56 -11.19 0.96 14.46
N VAL A 57 -10.25 0.88 15.41
CA VAL A 57 -9.09 -0.04 15.32
C VAL A 57 -9.57 -1.49 15.25
N LYS A 58 -10.47 -1.86 16.17
CA LYS A 58 -11.01 -3.22 16.22
C LYS A 58 -11.81 -3.53 14.96
N SER A 59 -12.68 -2.62 14.53
CA SER A 59 -13.45 -2.79 13.29
C SER A 59 -12.55 -2.91 12.08
N ALA A 60 -11.47 -2.13 11.97
CA ALA A 60 -10.50 -2.21 10.88
C ALA A 60 -9.84 -3.58 10.81
N ASN A 61 -9.35 -4.10 11.94
CA ASN A 61 -8.70 -5.42 11.99
C ASN A 61 -9.67 -6.55 11.64
N GLU A 62 -10.91 -6.49 12.11
CA GLU A 62 -11.93 -7.49 11.76
C GLU A 62 -12.31 -7.39 10.28
N MET A 63 -12.33 -6.19 9.69
CA MET A 63 -12.57 -6.00 8.26
C MET A 63 -11.40 -6.48 7.38
N LEU A 64 -10.14 -6.28 7.80
CA LEU A 64 -8.97 -6.83 7.12
C LEU A 64 -9.03 -8.36 7.10
N ARG A 65 -9.35 -8.96 8.24
CA ARG A 65 -9.56 -10.41 8.36
C ARG A 65 -10.73 -10.87 7.50
N ALA A 66 -11.83 -10.12 7.46
CA ALA A 66 -12.97 -10.43 6.62
C ALA A 66 -12.61 -10.44 5.13
N TRP A 67 -11.81 -9.47 4.70
CA TRP A 67 -11.42 -9.32 3.29
C TRP A 67 -10.69 -10.55 2.75
N LYS A 68 -9.88 -11.23 3.57
CA LYS A 68 -9.20 -12.48 3.19
C LYS A 68 -10.14 -13.55 2.66
N TRP A 69 -11.39 -13.61 3.14
CA TRP A 69 -12.37 -14.57 2.65
C TRP A 69 -12.67 -14.42 1.16
N LEU A 70 -12.57 -13.20 0.62
CA LEU A 70 -12.75 -12.91 -0.80
C LEU A 70 -11.56 -13.34 -1.66
N THR A 71 -10.47 -13.83 -1.06
CA THR A 71 -9.29 -14.30 -1.81
C THR A 71 -9.25 -15.82 -1.95
N PHE A 72 -9.96 -16.56 -1.08
CA PHE A 72 -9.93 -18.02 -1.07
C PHE A 72 -10.60 -18.65 -2.28
N CYS A 73 -11.61 -18.01 -2.87
CA CYS A 73 -12.31 -18.54 -4.05
C CYS A 73 -11.62 -18.17 -5.37
N GLY A 74 -10.37 -17.68 -5.32
CA GLY A 74 -9.56 -17.36 -6.48
C GLY A 74 -10.27 -16.43 -7.46
N THR A 75 -10.50 -16.90 -8.68
CA THR A 75 -11.06 -16.11 -9.79
C THR A 75 -12.55 -15.80 -9.65
N GLU A 76 -13.29 -16.51 -8.78
CA GLU A 76 -14.74 -16.39 -8.68
C GLU A 76 -15.20 -15.17 -7.86
N THR A 77 -14.34 -14.70 -6.94
CA THR A 77 -14.62 -13.56 -6.04
C THR A 77 -13.65 -12.40 -6.25
N ILE A 78 -12.80 -12.48 -7.27
CA ILE A 78 -11.71 -11.52 -7.50
C ILE A 78 -12.20 -10.09 -7.78
N TRP A 79 -13.39 -9.95 -8.38
CA TRP A 79 -14.00 -8.64 -8.61
C TRP A 79 -14.54 -8.02 -7.32
N ASP A 80 -15.14 -8.83 -6.45
CA ASP A 80 -15.57 -8.37 -5.13
C ASP A 80 -14.36 -8.02 -4.28
N ALA A 81 -13.27 -8.79 -4.38
CA ALA A 81 -12.03 -8.54 -3.66
C ALA A 81 -11.43 -7.16 -3.99
N ILE A 82 -11.33 -6.76 -5.27
CA ILE A 82 -10.80 -5.45 -5.65
C ILE A 82 -11.73 -4.30 -5.25
N ILE A 83 -13.05 -4.46 -5.46
CA ILE A 83 -14.04 -3.44 -5.08
C ILE A 83 -14.02 -3.20 -3.57
N GLU A 84 -13.98 -4.29 -2.80
CA GLU A 84 -14.00 -4.19 -1.34
C GLU A 84 -12.62 -3.77 -0.77
N ALA A 85 -11.51 -4.08 -1.46
CA ALA A 85 -10.20 -3.50 -1.12
C ALA A 85 -10.21 -1.97 -1.26
N ASN A 86 -10.73 -1.44 -2.36
CA ASN A 86 -10.87 0.01 -2.55
C ASN A 86 -11.78 0.64 -1.51
N TYR A 87 -12.91 -0.01 -1.18
CA TYR A 87 -13.78 0.45 -0.11
C TYR A 87 -13.02 0.59 1.23
N LEU A 88 -12.24 -0.42 1.60
CA LEU A 88 -11.45 -0.39 2.83
C LEU A 88 -10.36 0.68 2.78
N LEU A 89 -9.63 0.81 1.65
CA LEU A 89 -8.60 1.83 1.47
C LEU A 89 -9.19 3.23 1.59
N ARG A 90 -10.33 3.51 0.95
CA ARG A 90 -11.05 4.80 1.12
C ARG A 90 -11.34 5.09 2.58
N LYS A 91 -11.89 4.11 3.31
CA LYS A 91 -12.20 4.27 4.74
C LYS A 91 -10.95 4.48 5.57
N PHE A 92 -9.87 3.75 5.29
CA PHE A 92 -8.63 3.91 6.03
C PHE A 92 -7.96 5.26 5.77
N PHE A 93 -7.93 5.73 4.53
CA PHE A 93 -7.42 7.07 4.21
C PHE A 93 -8.26 8.17 4.87
N LEU A 94 -9.59 8.08 4.79
CA LEU A 94 -10.51 9.04 5.39
C LEU A 94 -10.26 9.18 6.91
N TYR A 95 -10.12 8.06 7.62
CA TYR A 95 -9.92 8.04 9.07
C TYR A 95 -8.45 7.96 9.51
N ASN A 96 -7.50 8.23 8.60
CA ASN A 96 -6.06 8.24 8.88
C ASN A 96 -5.53 6.93 9.52
N ARG A 97 -5.95 5.79 8.97
CA ARG A 97 -5.60 4.42 9.38
C ARG A 97 -4.55 3.83 8.44
N MET A 98 -3.41 4.51 8.37
CA MET A 98 -2.37 4.19 7.39
C MET A 98 -1.68 2.84 7.65
N ASP A 99 -1.58 2.42 8.91
CA ASP A 99 -1.04 1.11 9.27
C ASP A 99 -1.91 -0.02 8.72
N GLU A 100 -3.23 0.08 8.90
CA GLU A 100 -4.19 -0.91 8.36
C GLU A 100 -4.28 -0.87 6.84
N ALA A 101 -4.18 0.31 6.23
CA ALA A 101 -4.12 0.43 4.78
C ALA A 101 -2.85 -0.20 4.21
N MET A 102 -1.71 -0.01 4.86
CA MET A 102 -0.45 -0.66 4.48
C MET A 102 -0.50 -2.18 4.69
N GLU A 103 -1.15 -2.65 5.75
CA GLU A 103 -1.39 -4.07 5.98
C GLU A 103 -2.24 -4.69 4.86
N LEU A 104 -3.34 -4.02 4.46
CA LEU A 104 -4.16 -4.45 3.34
C LEU A 104 -3.35 -4.58 2.04
N ILE A 105 -2.57 -3.55 1.70
CA ILE A 105 -1.74 -3.55 0.47
C ILE A 105 -0.70 -4.67 0.49
N ARG A 106 -0.13 -5.01 1.65
CA ARG A 106 0.80 -6.14 1.78
C ARG A 106 0.12 -7.50 1.66
N MET A 107 -1.14 -7.60 2.09
CA MET A 107 -1.92 -8.82 2.01
C MET A 107 -2.45 -9.09 0.60
N VAL A 108 -2.75 -8.03 -0.16
CA VAL A 108 -3.30 -8.14 -1.50
C VAL A 108 -2.21 -8.60 -2.47
N PRO A 109 -2.46 -9.61 -3.33
CA PRO A 109 -1.54 -9.95 -4.41
C PRO A 109 -1.29 -8.75 -5.32
N GLU A 110 -0.02 -8.50 -5.69
CA GLU A 110 0.32 -7.39 -6.60
C GLU A 110 -0.44 -7.45 -7.92
N THR A 111 -0.77 -8.66 -8.37
CA THR A 111 -1.49 -8.95 -9.62
C THR A 111 -3.01 -8.82 -9.51
N LEU A 112 -3.58 -8.49 -8.34
CA LEU A 112 -5.04 -8.49 -8.14
C LEU A 112 -5.80 -7.69 -9.21
N SER A 113 -5.32 -6.48 -9.53
CA SER A 113 -5.92 -5.60 -10.53
C SER A 113 -5.90 -6.20 -11.94
N ASP A 114 -4.77 -6.76 -12.36
CA ASP A 114 -4.61 -7.39 -13.67
C ASP A 114 -5.37 -8.71 -13.75
N ASP A 115 -5.37 -9.50 -12.67
CA ASP A 115 -6.09 -10.76 -12.57
C ASP A 115 -7.60 -10.53 -12.64
N ALA A 116 -8.12 -9.46 -12.03
CA ALA A 116 -9.53 -9.10 -12.09
C ALA A 116 -9.99 -8.83 -13.54
N ILE A 117 -9.21 -8.05 -14.30
CA ILE A 117 -9.47 -7.77 -15.71
C ILE A 117 -9.31 -9.02 -16.57
N GLY A 118 -8.22 -9.76 -16.37
CA GLY A 118 -7.94 -10.98 -17.12
C GLY A 118 -9.02 -12.05 -16.91
N CYS A 119 -9.55 -12.18 -15.69
CA CYS A 119 -10.67 -13.07 -15.39
C CYS A 119 -11.96 -12.64 -16.09
N PHE A 120 -12.24 -11.33 -16.16
CA PHE A 120 -13.38 -10.80 -16.90
C PHE A 120 -13.29 -11.14 -18.39
N GLN A 121 -12.17 -10.79 -19.02
CA GLN A 121 -11.97 -11.05 -20.45
C GLN A 121 -12.03 -12.55 -20.78
N LYS A 122 -11.52 -13.42 -19.91
CA LYS A 122 -11.61 -14.88 -20.09
C LYS A 122 -13.04 -15.40 -20.01
N LYS A 123 -13.84 -14.88 -19.07
CA LYS A 123 -15.23 -15.32 -18.84
C LYS A 123 -16.21 -14.72 -19.83
N PHE A 124 -15.94 -13.50 -20.31
CA PHE A 124 -16.80 -12.72 -21.20
C PHE A 124 -16.00 -12.16 -22.39
N GLN A 125 -15.53 -13.05 -23.27
CA GLN A 125 -14.60 -12.72 -24.37
C GLN A 125 -15.10 -11.63 -25.34
N ASP A 126 -16.42 -11.56 -25.54
CA ASP A 126 -17.05 -10.62 -26.49
C ASP A 126 -17.71 -9.42 -25.80
N MET A 127 -17.54 -9.25 -24.48
CA MET A 127 -18.09 -8.12 -23.74
C MET A 127 -17.00 -7.10 -23.44
N GLU A 128 -17.35 -5.82 -23.60
CA GLU A 128 -16.51 -4.74 -23.10
C GLU A 128 -16.39 -4.83 -21.57
N ILE A 129 -15.22 -4.48 -21.05
CA ILE A 129 -14.98 -4.45 -19.61
C ILE A 129 -15.88 -3.37 -19.00
N PRO A 130 -16.65 -3.68 -17.95
CA PRO A 130 -17.48 -2.69 -17.28
C PRO A 130 -16.64 -1.52 -16.79
N VAL A 131 -17.11 -0.29 -17.05
CA VAL A 131 -16.42 0.94 -16.61
C VAL A 131 -16.14 0.91 -15.11
N ARG A 132 -17.08 0.43 -14.31
CA ARG A 132 -16.90 0.25 -12.85
C ARG A 132 -15.70 -0.62 -12.48
N LEU A 133 -15.40 -1.66 -13.26
CA LEU A 133 -14.23 -2.51 -13.02
C LEU A 133 -12.93 -1.82 -13.45
N LEU A 134 -12.96 -1.03 -14.53
CA LEU A 134 -11.83 -0.20 -14.94
C LEU A 134 -11.52 0.89 -13.89
N ASP A 135 -12.54 1.55 -13.36
CA ASP A 135 -12.36 2.55 -12.30
C ASP A 135 -11.86 1.90 -11.00
N ALA A 136 -12.39 0.72 -10.63
CA ALA A 136 -11.89 -0.02 -9.48
C ALA A 136 -10.41 -0.42 -9.65
N LYS A 137 -10.02 -0.86 -10.84
CA LYS A 137 -8.61 -1.11 -11.17
C LYS A 137 -7.77 0.15 -11.00
N TYR A 138 -8.19 1.25 -11.61
CA TYR A 138 -7.44 2.51 -11.56
C TYR A 138 -7.28 3.04 -10.12
N GLU A 139 -8.36 3.03 -9.34
CA GLU A 139 -8.32 3.44 -7.93
C GLU A 139 -7.36 2.56 -7.12
N PHE A 140 -7.40 1.24 -7.31
CA PHE A 140 -6.51 0.32 -6.60
C PHE A 140 -5.04 0.57 -6.95
N GLU A 141 -4.74 0.76 -8.24
CA GLU A 141 -3.39 1.08 -8.71
C GLU A 141 -2.88 2.42 -8.15
N CYS A 142 -3.78 3.42 -7.99
CA CYS A 142 -3.44 4.69 -7.35
C CYS A 142 -2.98 4.49 -5.90
N TYR A 143 -3.63 3.60 -5.14
CA TYR A 143 -3.21 3.25 -3.79
C TYR A 143 -1.89 2.47 -3.78
N GLN A 144 -1.73 1.45 -4.63
CA GLN A 144 -0.47 0.70 -4.74
C GLN A 144 0.70 1.66 -5.01
N PHE A 145 0.51 2.58 -5.95
CA PHE A 145 1.54 3.54 -6.32
C PHE A 145 1.86 4.52 -5.19
N TYR A 146 0.86 4.95 -4.42
CA TYR A 146 1.05 5.78 -3.24
C TYR A 146 1.88 5.08 -2.15
N PHE A 147 1.56 3.82 -1.83
CA PHE A 147 2.32 3.08 -0.82
C PHE A 147 3.72 2.72 -1.29
N GLU A 148 3.91 2.46 -2.58
CA GLU A 148 5.25 2.28 -3.15
C GLU A 148 6.08 3.57 -3.01
N ALA A 149 5.47 4.74 -3.25
CA ALA A 149 6.15 6.03 -3.05
C ALA A 149 6.55 6.24 -1.58
N ILE A 150 5.70 5.88 -0.61
CA ILE A 150 6.03 5.90 0.83
C ILE A 150 7.18 4.96 1.14
N ASN A 151 7.13 3.70 0.71
CA ASN A 151 8.18 2.72 0.99
C ASN A 151 9.54 3.21 0.48
N ARG A 152 9.54 3.84 -0.70
CA ARG A 152 10.75 4.37 -1.34
C ARG A 152 11.27 5.62 -0.63
N TYR A 153 10.37 6.46 -0.14
CA TYR A 153 10.73 7.58 0.73
C TYR A 153 11.41 7.08 2.01
N ASP A 154 10.84 6.07 2.66
CA ASP A 154 11.41 5.44 3.85
C ASP A 154 12.79 4.81 3.57
N GLU A 155 12.96 4.15 2.42
CA GLU A 155 14.26 3.63 1.98
C GLU A 155 15.30 4.75 1.84
N TRP A 156 14.93 5.84 1.17
CA TRP A 156 15.80 7.01 1.00
C TRP A 156 16.15 7.66 2.36
N GLN A 157 15.16 7.84 3.23
CA GLN A 157 15.36 8.42 4.55
C GLN A 157 16.26 7.55 5.42
N LYS A 158 16.09 6.22 5.41
CA LYS A 158 16.98 5.28 6.10
C LYS A 158 18.41 5.35 5.58
N GLN A 159 18.60 5.53 4.26
CA GLN A 159 19.94 5.71 3.68
C GLN A 159 20.58 7.05 4.09
N MET A 160 19.78 8.09 4.27
CA MET A 160 20.24 9.40 4.74
C MET A 160 20.56 9.42 6.25
N GLU A 161 19.73 8.79 7.07
CA GLU A 161 19.78 8.89 8.54
C GLU A 161 20.45 7.67 9.21
N GLY A 162 20.29 6.48 8.66
CA GLY A 162 20.70 5.20 9.26
C GLY A 162 22.10 4.75 8.86
N ASP A 163 22.47 4.88 7.58
CA ASP A 163 23.82 4.60 7.11
C ASP A 163 24.67 5.87 7.28
N LYS A 164 25.41 5.95 8.38
CA LYS A 164 26.36 7.07 8.59
C LYS A 164 27.29 7.16 7.39
N ALA A 165 27.38 8.36 6.82
CA ALA A 165 28.33 8.66 5.77
C ALA A 165 29.74 8.17 6.17
N PRO A 166 30.46 7.43 5.30
CA PRO A 166 31.78 6.93 5.61
C PRO A 166 32.72 8.05 6.09
N GLU A 167 33.30 7.88 7.28
CA GLU A 167 34.22 8.87 7.84
C GLU A 167 35.55 8.84 7.09
N ILE A 168 35.99 10.02 6.63
CA ILE A 168 37.33 10.17 6.06
C ILE A 168 38.32 10.18 7.23
N PRO A 169 39.41 9.36 7.19
CA PRO A 169 40.45 9.41 8.21
C PRO A 169 40.96 10.85 8.40
N GLN A 170 41.06 11.27 9.67
CA GLN A 170 41.53 12.62 9.98
C GLN A 170 42.91 12.87 9.36
N LYS A 171 43.06 14.06 8.76
CA LYS A 171 44.33 14.48 8.19
C LYS A 171 45.42 14.45 9.26
N LEU A 172 46.45 13.64 9.02
CA LEU A 172 47.62 13.59 9.90
C LEU A 172 48.34 14.95 9.88
N SER A 173 48.75 15.44 11.05
CA SER A 173 49.65 16.60 11.17
C SER A 173 51.00 16.32 10.51
N ASP A 174 51.65 17.36 9.97
CA ASP A 174 52.94 17.24 9.27
C ASP A 174 54.03 16.55 10.11
N GLU A 175 54.09 16.80 11.42
CA GLU A 175 55.02 16.13 12.34
C GLU A 175 54.78 14.62 12.42
N ARG A 176 53.52 14.21 12.47
CA ARG A 176 53.11 12.80 12.56
C ARG A 176 53.35 12.09 11.23
N TRP A 177 53.12 12.78 10.11
CA TRP A 177 53.42 12.31 8.77
C TRP A 177 54.92 12.04 8.58
N ALA A 178 55.77 12.99 9.01
CA ALA A 178 57.21 12.87 8.92
C ALA A 178 57.76 11.66 9.70
N ARG A 179 57.13 11.30 10.82
CA ARG A 179 57.51 10.16 11.69
C ARG A 179 57.04 8.77 11.19
N LEU A 180 56.18 8.70 10.18
CA LEU A 180 55.73 7.42 9.62
C LEU A 180 56.77 6.82 8.67
N ASP A 181 56.95 5.50 8.76
CA ASP A 181 57.70 4.73 7.76
C ASP A 181 56.94 4.62 6.43
N ILE A 182 57.64 4.20 5.37
CA ILE A 182 57.09 4.12 4.00
C ILE A 182 55.86 3.19 3.95
N ARG A 183 55.85 2.10 4.73
CA ARG A 183 54.75 1.14 4.74
C ARG A 183 53.50 1.77 5.35
N ARG A 184 53.61 2.42 6.51
CA ARG A 184 52.51 3.08 7.20
C ARG A 184 51.97 4.28 6.44
N ARG A 185 52.83 5.02 5.71
CA ARG A 185 52.37 6.07 4.78
C ARG A 185 51.51 5.49 3.66
N THR A 186 51.99 4.42 3.02
CA THR A 186 51.23 3.70 1.97
C THR A 186 49.89 3.18 2.50
N GLU A 187 49.87 2.57 3.68
CA GLU A 187 48.66 2.06 4.32
C GLU A 187 47.65 3.19 4.61
N TYR A 188 48.12 4.33 5.13
CA TYR A 188 47.27 5.50 5.35
C TYR A 188 46.72 6.06 4.03
N GLU A 189 47.54 6.25 3.01
CA GLU A 189 47.08 6.75 1.70
C GLU A 189 46.03 5.83 1.07
N LEU A 190 46.23 4.51 1.15
CA LEU A 190 45.24 3.52 0.71
C LEU A 190 43.96 3.61 1.53
N SER A 191 44.05 3.79 2.84
CA SER A 191 42.87 3.94 3.70
C SER A 191 42.07 5.20 3.37
N VAL A 192 42.75 6.33 3.11
CA VAL A 192 42.11 7.59 2.71
C VAL A 192 41.45 7.45 1.34
N ARG A 193 42.11 6.84 0.36
CA ARG A 193 41.53 6.57 -0.96
C ARG A 193 40.28 5.70 -0.87
N ARG A 194 40.35 4.59 -0.11
CA ARG A 194 39.20 3.71 0.13
C ARG A 194 38.04 4.45 0.78
N ALA A 195 38.32 5.30 1.78
CA ALA A 195 37.29 6.10 2.42
C ALA A 195 36.61 7.08 1.45
N HIS A 196 37.38 7.73 0.56
CA HIS A 196 36.83 8.60 -0.49
C HIS A 196 35.97 7.82 -1.48
N ASP A 197 36.42 6.63 -1.92
CA ASP A 197 35.64 5.78 -2.83
C ASP A 197 34.32 5.34 -2.19
N CYS A 198 34.35 4.96 -0.90
CA CYS A 198 33.15 4.60 -0.15
C CYS A 198 32.20 5.79 0.00
N LEU A 199 32.71 6.97 0.34
CA LEU A 199 31.91 8.19 0.49
C LEU A 199 31.27 8.61 -0.83
N GLN A 200 31.99 8.51 -1.95
CA GLN A 200 31.45 8.80 -3.27
C GLN A 200 30.33 7.81 -3.65
N LYS A 201 30.51 6.51 -3.35
CA LYS A 201 29.47 5.49 -3.57
C LYS A 201 28.23 5.79 -2.73
N TYR A 202 28.43 6.16 -1.46
CA TYR A 202 27.36 6.55 -0.55
C TYR A 202 26.51 7.68 -1.13
N TYR A 203 27.12 8.82 -1.50
CA TYR A 203 26.37 9.95 -2.06
C TYR A 203 25.69 9.63 -3.40
N ARG A 204 26.32 8.79 -4.24
CA ARG A 204 25.68 8.31 -5.49
C ARG A 204 24.43 7.50 -5.21
N LEU A 205 24.45 6.62 -4.20
CA LEU A 205 23.29 5.84 -3.80
C LEU A 205 22.18 6.73 -3.24
N VAL A 206 22.53 7.67 -2.35
CA VAL A 206 21.59 8.65 -1.80
C VAL A 206 20.86 9.43 -2.90
N GLU A 207 21.61 9.97 -3.87
CA GLU A 207 20.99 10.71 -4.99
C GLU A 207 20.16 9.81 -5.90
N LEU A 208 20.57 8.55 -6.10
CA LEU A 208 19.77 7.58 -6.85
C LEU A 208 18.42 7.31 -6.17
N TYR A 209 18.43 7.05 -4.86
CA TYR A 209 17.20 6.83 -4.09
C TYR A 209 16.31 8.07 -4.10
N LYS A 210 16.88 9.24 -3.85
CA LYS A 210 16.17 10.53 -3.93
C LYS A 210 15.48 10.70 -5.29
N LYS A 211 16.20 10.45 -6.39
CA LYS A 211 15.66 10.58 -7.75
C LYS A 211 14.45 9.67 -7.95
N ARG A 212 14.52 8.41 -7.52
CA ARG A 212 13.39 7.45 -7.64
C ARG A 212 12.17 7.92 -6.86
N VAL A 213 12.36 8.41 -5.64
CA VAL A 213 11.28 8.95 -4.80
C VAL A 213 10.63 10.15 -5.48
N VAL A 214 11.44 11.10 -5.95
CA VAL A 214 10.94 12.29 -6.65
C VAL A 214 10.17 11.91 -7.90
N GLU A 215 10.67 10.98 -8.73
CA GLU A 215 9.96 10.51 -9.92
C GLU A 215 8.59 9.92 -9.57
N MET A 216 8.47 9.10 -8.53
CA MET A 216 7.18 8.56 -8.10
C MET A 216 6.23 9.62 -7.55
N LEU A 217 6.71 10.53 -6.70
CA LEU A 217 5.90 11.62 -6.18
C LEU A 217 5.43 12.56 -7.30
N GLU A 218 6.29 12.83 -8.29
CA GLU A 218 5.91 13.60 -9.47
C GLU A 218 4.83 12.91 -10.29
N HIS A 219 4.88 11.58 -10.43
CA HIS A 219 3.84 10.83 -11.11
C HIS A 219 2.48 10.92 -10.39
N ILE A 220 2.46 10.90 -9.05
CA ILE A 220 1.22 11.10 -8.26
C ILE A 220 0.69 12.51 -8.50
N LEU A 221 1.54 13.53 -8.33
CA LEU A 221 1.14 14.93 -8.41
C LEU A 221 0.76 15.39 -9.82
N LYS A 222 1.36 14.79 -10.86
CA LYS A 222 1.13 15.12 -12.28
C LYS A 222 0.23 14.10 -12.97
N ALA A 223 -0.52 13.29 -12.23
CA ALA A 223 -1.48 12.35 -12.80
C ALA A 223 -2.46 13.12 -13.75
N PRO A 224 -2.65 12.68 -15.01
CA PRO A 224 -3.36 13.47 -16.04
C PRO A 224 -4.77 13.91 -15.65
N ASN A 225 -5.47 13.10 -14.86
CA ASN A 225 -6.83 13.35 -14.39
C ASN A 225 -6.88 13.73 -12.90
N GLY A 226 -5.73 13.87 -12.24
CA GLY A 226 -5.59 13.90 -10.78
C GLY A 226 -5.38 12.50 -10.20
N TRP A 227 -4.78 12.43 -9.01
CA TRP A 227 -4.63 11.18 -8.26
C TRP A 227 -5.92 10.87 -7.51
N LEU A 228 -6.39 9.62 -7.59
CA LEU A 228 -7.71 9.22 -7.10
C LEU A 228 -8.82 10.09 -7.70
N VAL A 229 -8.88 10.21 -9.02
CA VAL A 229 -10.03 10.81 -9.71
C VAL A 229 -10.60 9.75 -10.63
N ALA A 230 -11.77 9.21 -10.28
CA ALA A 230 -12.48 8.26 -11.12
C ALA A 230 -12.91 8.93 -12.43
N SER A 231 -13.10 8.14 -13.49
CA SER A 231 -13.77 8.63 -14.70
C SER A 231 -15.12 9.23 -14.30
N PRO A 232 -15.55 10.38 -14.86
CA PRO A 232 -16.87 10.91 -14.55
C PRO A 232 -17.92 9.89 -14.98
N LEU A 233 -18.46 9.15 -14.01
CA LEU A 233 -19.51 8.18 -14.25
C LEU A 233 -20.81 8.92 -14.59
N GLU A 234 -21.59 8.38 -15.52
CA GLU A 234 -22.99 8.78 -15.66
C GLU A 234 -23.68 8.50 -14.32
N ILE A 235 -23.98 9.59 -13.61
CA ILE A 235 -24.70 9.71 -12.34
C ILE A 235 -25.61 8.50 -12.10
N ASN A 236 -25.13 7.48 -11.37
CA ASN A 236 -26.00 6.49 -10.76
C ASN A 236 -25.37 5.88 -9.49
N ASP A 237 -26.12 6.07 -8.40
CA ASP A 237 -26.12 5.43 -7.08
C ASP A 237 -24.93 5.51 -6.13
N ASP A 238 -23.73 5.98 -6.50
CA ASP A 238 -22.57 6.00 -5.57
C ASP A 238 -21.96 7.38 -5.28
N ALA A 239 -22.81 8.41 -5.15
CA ALA A 239 -22.39 9.77 -4.80
C ALA A 239 -21.55 9.85 -3.50
N ASP A 240 -21.74 8.92 -2.56
CA ASP A 240 -20.96 8.82 -1.32
C ASP A 240 -19.51 8.34 -1.59
N SER A 241 -19.29 7.50 -2.61
CA SER A 241 -17.94 7.09 -3.02
C SER A 241 -17.19 8.21 -3.74
N GLU A 242 -17.82 8.93 -4.67
CA GLU A 242 -17.20 10.07 -5.37
C GLU A 242 -16.83 11.22 -4.41
N LEU A 243 -17.72 11.55 -3.47
CA LEU A 243 -17.44 12.57 -2.45
C LEU A 243 -16.24 12.19 -1.58
N ARG A 244 -16.13 10.93 -1.15
CA ARG A 244 -15.01 10.46 -0.33
C ARG A 244 -13.68 10.43 -1.09
N ILE A 245 -13.71 10.03 -2.36
CA ILE A 245 -12.54 10.02 -3.22
C ILE A 245 -12.00 11.44 -3.40
N SER A 246 -12.87 12.41 -3.68
CA SER A 246 -12.47 13.81 -3.80
C SER A 246 -11.92 14.38 -2.49
N GLU A 247 -12.52 14.06 -1.34
CA GLU A 247 -12.03 14.46 -0.01
C GLU A 247 -10.62 13.91 0.26
N ILE A 248 -10.37 12.63 -0.06
CA ILE A 248 -9.04 12.02 0.07
C ILE A 248 -8.05 12.69 -0.88
N SER A 249 -8.40 12.86 -2.15
CA SER A 249 -7.52 13.48 -3.15
C SER A 249 -7.08 14.88 -2.70
N ILE A 250 -8.02 15.73 -2.26
CA ILE A 250 -7.73 17.08 -1.75
C ILE A 250 -6.77 17.01 -0.55
N ARG A 251 -7.09 16.17 0.45
CA ARG A 251 -6.31 16.07 1.70
C ARG A 251 -4.84 15.68 1.47
N PHE A 252 -4.56 14.86 0.46
CA PHE A 252 -3.24 14.28 0.24
C PHE A 252 -2.47 14.91 -0.94
N THR A 253 -3.10 15.78 -1.74
CA THR A 253 -2.45 16.47 -2.87
C THR A 253 -2.39 17.99 -2.71
N GLU A 254 -3.28 18.61 -1.92
CA GLU A 254 -3.23 20.04 -1.66
C GLU A 254 -2.35 20.35 -0.42
N PRO A 255 -1.48 21.37 -0.48
CA PRO A 255 -0.75 21.81 0.70
C PRO A 255 -1.72 22.42 1.73
N GLU A 256 -1.69 21.93 2.97
CA GLU A 256 -2.40 22.59 4.08
C GLU A 256 -2.00 24.07 4.11
N LYS A 257 -2.98 24.96 3.91
CA LYS A 257 -2.74 26.40 4.12
C LYS A 257 -2.29 26.56 5.57
N PRO A 258 -1.12 27.16 5.83
CA PRO A 258 -0.71 27.42 7.20
C PRO A 258 -1.81 28.26 7.86
N ALA A 259 -2.29 27.80 9.03
CA ALA A 259 -3.17 28.57 9.87
C ALA A 259 -2.51 29.94 10.08
N LEU A 260 -3.14 30.99 9.54
CA LEU A 260 -2.68 32.35 9.77
C LEU A 260 -2.75 32.60 11.29
N PRO A 261 -1.67 33.16 11.89
CA PRO A 261 -1.60 33.43 13.31
C PRO A 261 -2.66 34.44 13.78
#